data_AF-A0A1Z5TQP3-F1
#
_entry.id   AF-A0A1Z5TQP3-F1
#
_cell.length_a   1.000
_cell.length_b   1.000
_cell.length_c   1.000
_cell.angle_alpha   90.00
_cell.angle_beta   90.00
_cell.angle_gamma   90.00
#
_symmetry.space_group_name_H-M   'P 1'
#
loop_
_entity.id
_entity.type
_entity.pdbx_description
1 polymer ?
#
loop_
_entity_poly.entity_id
_entity_poly.type
_entity_poly.pdbx_seq_one_letter_code
_entity_poly.pdbx_strand_id
1 'polypeptide(L)'
;MLYFSLKCTQLRSVVENLDDNVYLNVPTLHVGRIELDVDNLNADINLNAKVAQLVSINAGVQVGINKVNLTIADVDAELELVVRLGHLVDIVNRVFESLDINPSLINTLNNATSDVTGLLDEVVGEVDGLLGSITQGGNNVRFVVDNLGNIVQTANNSTSTIVGNYAQNMTFTGDSKSIGSGLTQKTYSYSPLKSLVDIVFNKAGQIVQATVQKSGSGSSSSSASGSATASRSATASASTATGLGST
;
A
#
# COMPACT_ATOMS: atom_id res chain seq x y z
N MET A 1 -17.49 -21.37 44.96
CA MET A 1 -16.68 -22.58 45.28
C MET A 1 -16.33 -23.23 43.95
N LEU A 2 -15.14 -22.96 43.41
CA LEU A 2 -14.70 -23.48 42.11
C LEU A 2 -14.08 -24.88 42.31
N TYR A 3 -14.58 -25.86 41.57
CA TYR A 3 -14.11 -27.25 41.59
C TYR A 3 -13.23 -27.48 40.35
N PHE A 4 -11.96 -27.82 40.55
CA PHE A 4 -11.07 -28.32 39.50
C PHE A 4 -11.03 -29.86 39.60
N SER A 5 -11.38 -30.54 38.51
CA SER A 5 -11.19 -31.99 38.36
C SER A 5 -10.52 -32.25 37.02
N LEU A 6 -9.26 -32.68 37.04
CA LEU A 6 -8.56 -33.17 35.86
C LEU A 6 -8.74 -34.68 35.78
N LYS A 7 -9.43 -35.16 34.75
CA LYS A 7 -9.21 -36.51 34.22
C LYS A 7 -8.36 -36.40 32.96
N CYS A 8 -7.13 -36.91 33.09
CA CYS A 8 -6.20 -37.16 32.00
C CYS A 8 -6.83 -38.15 31.00
N THR A 9 -6.97 -37.75 29.74
CA THR A 9 -7.24 -38.66 28.61
C THR A 9 -6.58 -38.09 27.36
N GLN A 10 -5.46 -38.72 27.00
CA GLN A 10 -4.89 -38.87 25.66
C GLN A 10 -4.73 -37.60 24.79
N LEU A 11 -3.51 -37.05 24.83
CA LEU A 11 -2.96 -36.13 23.84
C LEU A 11 -2.95 -36.79 22.45
N ARG A 12 -3.95 -36.48 21.63
CA ARG A 12 -3.87 -36.62 20.17
C ARG A 12 -3.29 -35.31 19.63
N SER A 13 -2.06 -35.36 19.15
CA SER A 13 -1.38 -34.24 18.51
C SER A 13 -2.15 -33.82 17.25
N VAL A 14 -2.95 -32.77 17.35
CA VAL A 14 -3.26 -31.92 16.20
C VAL A 14 -2.03 -31.03 16.03
N VAL A 15 -1.39 -31.10 14.87
CA VAL A 15 -0.42 -30.09 14.46
C VAL A 15 -1.23 -28.82 14.20
N GLU A 16 -1.50 -28.07 15.27
CA GLU A 16 -1.99 -26.70 15.20
C GLU A 16 -0.80 -25.89 14.66
N ASN A 17 -0.98 -25.22 13.53
CA ASN A 17 0.03 -24.30 13.00
C ASN A 17 0.36 -23.30 14.12
N LEU A 18 1.56 -23.38 14.68
CA LEU A 18 1.97 -22.56 15.83
C LEU A 18 2.35 -21.13 15.42
N ASP A 19 2.16 -20.79 14.16
CA ASP A 19 2.79 -19.62 13.55
C ASP A 19 2.03 -18.31 13.84
N ASP A 20 0.76 -18.39 14.27
CA ASP A 20 -0.08 -17.23 14.60
C ASP A 20 -0.61 -17.26 16.06
N ASN A 21 0.26 -17.50 17.04
CA ASN A 21 -0.14 -17.39 18.44
C ASN A 21 0.29 -16.04 19.01
N VAL A 22 -0.65 -15.29 19.58
CA VAL A 22 -0.33 -14.06 20.32
C VAL A 22 -0.18 -14.44 21.79
N TYR A 23 1.06 -14.40 22.27
CA TYR A 23 1.39 -14.52 23.67
C TYR A 23 1.82 -13.15 24.21
N LEU A 24 1.00 -12.57 25.08
CA LEU A 24 1.28 -11.31 25.75
C LEU A 24 1.40 -11.56 27.25
N ASN A 25 2.60 -11.43 27.79
CA ASN A 25 2.87 -11.53 29.21
C ASN A 25 3.40 -10.19 29.73
N VAL A 26 2.68 -9.60 30.66
CA VAL A 26 3.02 -8.35 31.34
C VAL A 26 3.16 -8.69 32.83
N PRO A 27 4.38 -8.99 33.31
CA PRO A 27 4.62 -9.42 34.68
C PRO A 27 4.45 -8.30 35.71
N THR A 28 4.49 -7.03 35.28
CA THR A 28 4.20 -5.89 36.14
C THR A 28 3.36 -4.88 35.36
N LEU A 29 2.08 -4.77 35.73
CA LEU A 29 1.13 -3.79 35.23
C LEU A 29 0.76 -2.86 36.38
N HIS A 30 1.18 -1.61 36.29
CA HIS A 30 0.86 -0.59 37.28
C HIS A 30 -0.24 0.31 36.75
N VAL A 31 -1.32 0.46 37.52
CA VAL A 31 -2.42 1.37 37.25
C VAL A 31 -2.52 2.35 38.41
N GLY A 32 -2.23 3.62 38.15
CA GLY A 32 -2.20 4.63 39.22
C GLY A 32 -3.57 4.85 39.89
N ARG A 33 -4.67 4.80 39.12
CA ARG A 33 -6.02 4.98 39.65
C ARG A 33 -7.07 4.35 38.75
N ILE A 34 -8.04 3.67 39.36
CA ILE A 34 -9.26 3.15 38.73
C ILE A 34 -10.44 3.84 39.40
N GLU A 35 -11.30 4.44 38.59
CA GLU A 35 -12.57 5.03 39.03
C GLU A 35 -13.72 4.27 38.38
N LEU A 36 -14.62 3.74 39.21
CA LEU A 36 -15.82 3.04 38.77
C LEU A 36 -17.04 3.76 39.34
N ASP A 37 -17.74 4.47 38.46
CA ASP A 37 -18.99 5.14 38.77
C ASP A 37 -20.15 4.34 38.21
N VAL A 38 -20.97 3.79 39.10
CA VAL A 38 -22.16 2.99 38.74
C VAL A 38 -23.41 3.73 39.18
N ASP A 39 -24.29 4.00 38.23
CA ASP A 39 -25.61 4.54 38.49
C ASP A 39 -26.64 3.43 38.64
N ASN A 40 -27.59 3.63 39.56
CA ASN A 40 -28.77 2.79 39.75
C ASN A 40 -28.45 1.28 39.88
N LEU A 41 -27.48 0.95 40.72
CA LEU A 41 -27.13 -0.42 41.06
C LEU A 41 -28.26 -1.06 41.88
N ASN A 42 -29.04 -1.93 41.25
CA ASN A 42 -30.11 -2.67 41.90
C ASN A 42 -29.73 -4.15 42.05
N ALA A 43 -30.08 -4.75 43.18
CA ALA A 43 -29.84 -6.14 43.50
C ALA A 43 -31.07 -6.73 44.19
N ASP A 44 -31.54 -7.86 43.67
CA ASP A 44 -32.62 -8.64 44.28
C ASP A 44 -32.01 -9.78 45.08
N ILE A 45 -32.19 -9.75 46.41
CA ILE A 45 -31.70 -10.78 47.32
C ILE A 45 -32.88 -11.65 47.73
N ASN A 46 -32.83 -12.91 47.30
CA ASN A 46 -33.83 -13.92 47.66
C ASN A 46 -33.20 -14.95 48.61
N LEU A 47 -33.73 -15.04 49.82
CA LEU A 47 -33.36 -16.05 50.82
C LEU A 47 -34.43 -17.13 50.86
N ASN A 48 -34.08 -18.34 50.45
CA ASN A 48 -34.87 -19.55 50.67
C ASN A 48 -34.07 -20.48 51.58
N ALA A 49 -34.54 -20.67 52.82
CA ALA A 49 -33.91 -21.54 53.79
C ALA A 49 -34.95 -22.48 54.39
N LYS A 50 -34.61 -23.76 54.50
CA LYS A 50 -35.46 -24.79 55.11
C LYS A 50 -34.65 -25.53 56.17
N VAL A 51 -35.06 -25.41 57.44
CA VAL A 51 -34.36 -26.02 58.57
C VAL A 51 -35.20 -27.17 59.12
N ALA A 52 -34.61 -28.37 59.08
CA ALA A 52 -35.13 -29.60 59.68
C ALA A 52 -36.61 -29.91 59.36
N GLN A 53 -37.11 -29.47 58.20
CA GLN A 53 -38.51 -29.63 57.76
C GLN A 53 -39.56 -28.97 58.67
N LEU A 54 -39.14 -28.28 59.74
CA LEU A 54 -40.01 -27.60 60.69
C LEU A 54 -40.22 -26.14 60.33
N VAL A 55 -39.17 -25.48 59.84
CA VAL A 55 -39.19 -24.06 59.50
C VAL A 55 -38.76 -23.87 58.05
N SER A 56 -39.57 -23.12 57.31
CA SER A 56 -39.23 -22.62 55.99
C SER A 56 -39.29 -21.10 56.01
N ILE A 57 -38.20 -20.47 55.60
CA ILE A 57 -38.07 -19.02 55.48
C ILE A 57 -37.91 -18.73 53.99
N ASN A 58 -38.82 -17.92 53.46
CA ASN A 58 -38.74 -17.36 52.13
C ASN A 58 -38.84 -15.85 52.28
N ALA A 59 -37.77 -15.13 51.95
CA ALA A 59 -37.73 -13.69 52.02
C ALA A 59 -37.10 -13.14 50.74
N GLY A 60 -37.76 -12.18 50.11
CA GLY A 60 -37.21 -11.41 49.00
C GLY A 60 -37.02 -9.97 49.44
N VAL A 61 -35.84 -9.40 49.17
CA VAL A 61 -35.54 -7.98 49.39
C VAL A 61 -34.96 -7.43 48.10
N GLN A 62 -35.53 -6.33 47.61
CA GLN A 62 -34.96 -5.55 46.54
C GLN A 62 -34.16 -4.39 47.15
N VAL A 63 -32.90 -4.28 46.79
CA VAL A 63 -31.99 -3.23 47.25
C VAL A 63 -31.56 -2.42 46.03
N GLY A 64 -31.68 -1.10 46.10
CA GLY A 64 -31.23 -0.18 45.06
C GLY A 64 -30.26 0.85 45.62
N ILE A 65 -29.19 1.12 44.89
CA ILE A 65 -28.20 2.17 45.17
C ILE A 65 -28.17 3.10 43.95
N ASN A 66 -28.53 4.37 44.14
CA ASN A 66 -28.61 5.32 43.03
C ASN A 66 -27.25 5.68 42.42
N LYS A 67 -26.21 5.77 43.24
CA LYS A 67 -24.85 6.07 42.78
C LYS A 67 -23.82 5.33 43.64
N VAL A 68 -22.90 4.66 42.99
CA VAL A 68 -21.68 4.10 43.58
C VAL A 68 -20.52 4.80 42.89
N ASN A 69 -19.60 5.37 43.67
CA ASN A 69 -18.32 5.84 43.15
C ASN A 69 -17.23 5.04 43.87
N LEU A 70 -16.53 4.19 43.13
CA LEU A 70 -15.44 3.36 43.65
C LEU A 70 -14.12 3.87 43.09
N THR A 71 -13.24 4.31 43.97
CA THR A 71 -11.87 4.67 43.62
C THR A 71 -10.93 3.60 44.16
N ILE A 72 -10.09 3.06 43.28
CA ILE A 72 -8.97 2.19 43.64
C ILE A 72 -7.70 2.91 43.20
N ALA A 73 -6.78 3.20 44.12
CA ALA A 73 -5.51 3.83 43.82
C ALA A 73 -4.39 2.78 43.85
N ASP A 74 -3.36 3.01 43.05
CA ASP A 74 -2.10 2.26 43.06
C ASP A 74 -2.30 0.74 42.95
N VAL A 75 -2.78 0.30 41.80
CA VAL A 75 -3.05 -1.11 41.51
C VAL A 75 -1.87 -1.73 40.79
N ASP A 76 -1.30 -2.77 41.41
CA ASP A 76 -0.33 -3.66 40.80
C ASP A 76 -1.06 -4.92 40.31
N ALA A 77 -0.87 -5.27 39.05
CA ALA A 77 -1.46 -6.45 38.44
C ALA A 77 -0.46 -7.17 37.54
N GLU A 78 -0.75 -8.43 37.24
CA GLU A 78 -0.02 -9.25 36.29
C GLU A 78 -1.01 -9.67 35.19
N LEU A 79 -0.63 -9.53 33.92
CA LEU A 79 -1.49 -9.86 32.79
C LEU A 79 -0.81 -10.90 31.90
N GLU A 80 -1.40 -12.08 31.81
CA GLU A 80 -1.03 -13.11 30.84
C GLU A 80 -2.19 -13.34 29.88
N LEU A 81 -1.97 -13.07 28.59
CA LEU A 81 -2.92 -13.26 27.51
C LEU A 81 -2.32 -14.24 26.49
N VAL A 82 -2.92 -15.43 26.43
CA VAL A 82 -2.60 -16.48 25.45
C VAL A 82 -3.74 -16.54 24.44
N VAL A 83 -3.52 -16.04 23.23
CA VAL A 83 -4.47 -16.17 22.11
C VAL A 83 -3.90 -17.17 21.12
N ARG A 84 -4.63 -18.28 20.94
CA ARG A 84 -4.38 -19.20 19.84
C ARG A 84 -5.21 -18.77 18.65
N LEU A 85 -4.60 -18.18 17.63
CA LEU A 85 -5.32 -17.82 16.41
C LEU A 85 -5.36 -19.06 15.51
N GLY A 86 -6.30 -19.94 15.81
CA GLY A 86 -6.67 -21.01 14.90
C GLY A 86 -7.34 -20.41 13.66
N HIS A 87 -6.61 -20.48 12.54
CA HIS A 87 -7.16 -20.45 11.18
C HIS A 87 -7.36 -19.07 10.52
N LEU A 88 -6.31 -18.25 10.45
CA LEU A 88 -6.32 -17.13 9.49
C LEU A 88 -6.60 -17.60 8.06
N VAL A 89 -6.06 -18.77 7.67
CA VAL A 89 -6.30 -19.36 6.36
C VAL A 89 -7.78 -19.76 6.17
N ASP A 90 -8.46 -20.27 7.19
CA ASP A 90 -9.90 -20.59 7.08
C ASP A 90 -10.76 -19.34 7.08
N ILE A 91 -10.35 -18.26 7.75
CA ILE A 91 -11.04 -16.96 7.68
C ILE A 91 -10.94 -16.41 6.26
N VAL A 92 -9.74 -16.45 5.65
CA VAL A 92 -9.54 -16.01 4.27
C VAL A 92 -10.33 -16.90 3.30
N ASN A 93 -10.28 -18.22 3.45
CA ASN A 93 -11.08 -19.15 2.64
C ASN A 93 -12.59 -18.95 2.83
N ARG A 94 -13.06 -18.69 4.05
CA ARG A 94 -14.48 -18.42 4.32
C ARG A 94 -14.94 -17.08 3.79
N VAL A 95 -14.05 -16.07 3.75
CA VAL A 95 -14.31 -14.80 3.06
C VAL A 95 -14.39 -15.04 1.55
N PHE A 96 -13.50 -15.84 0.96
CA PHE A 96 -13.57 -16.19 -0.45
C PHE A 96 -14.81 -17.02 -0.81
N GLU A 97 -15.19 -18.02 0.00
CA GLU A 97 -16.45 -18.75 -0.16
C GLU A 97 -17.67 -17.83 0.02
N SER A 98 -17.62 -16.87 0.94
CA SER A 98 -18.72 -15.91 1.14
C SER A 98 -18.83 -14.91 -0.02
N LEU A 99 -17.71 -14.53 -0.65
CA LEU A 99 -17.69 -13.73 -1.88
C LEU A 99 -18.16 -14.54 -3.09
N ASP A 100 -17.90 -15.85 -3.14
CA ASP A 100 -18.38 -16.76 -4.19
C ASP A 100 -19.91 -16.98 -4.09
N ILE A 101 -20.43 -17.14 -2.87
CA ILE A 101 -21.87 -17.36 -2.62
C ILE A 101 -22.67 -16.04 -2.67
N ASN A 102 -22.03 -14.89 -2.48
CA ASN A 102 -22.66 -13.56 -2.60
C ASN A 102 -21.81 -12.60 -3.47
N PRO A 103 -21.77 -12.80 -4.80
CA PRO A 103 -20.99 -11.97 -5.71
C PRO A 103 -21.48 -10.52 -5.79
N SER A 104 -22.65 -10.18 -5.24
CA SER A 104 -23.14 -8.81 -5.13
C SER A 104 -22.26 -7.92 -4.23
N LEU A 105 -21.50 -8.49 -3.30
CA LEU A 105 -20.54 -7.76 -2.47
C LEU A 105 -19.30 -7.29 -3.24
N ILE A 106 -18.96 -7.98 -4.34
CA ILE A 106 -17.89 -7.58 -5.25
C ILE A 106 -18.27 -6.26 -5.96
N ASN A 107 -19.55 -6.03 -6.24
CA ASN A 107 -20.02 -4.78 -6.84
C ASN A 107 -19.94 -3.61 -5.85
N THR A 108 -20.20 -3.83 -4.55
CA THR A 108 -20.04 -2.79 -3.52
C THR A 108 -18.58 -2.46 -3.26
N LEU A 109 -17.68 -3.46 -3.30
CA LEU A 109 -16.24 -3.24 -3.20
C LEU A 109 -15.68 -2.60 -4.47
N ASN A 110 -16.18 -2.95 -5.66
CA ASN A 110 -15.86 -2.24 -6.90
C ASN A 110 -16.36 -0.79 -6.85
N ASN A 111 -17.52 -0.51 -6.27
CA ASN A 111 -18.00 0.87 -6.12
C ASN A 111 -17.20 1.64 -5.05
N ALA A 112 -16.89 1.05 -3.90
CA ALA A 112 -16.09 1.69 -2.86
C ALA A 112 -14.63 1.88 -3.31
N THR A 113 -14.10 0.94 -4.10
CA THR A 113 -12.82 1.11 -4.79
C THR A 113 -12.96 2.11 -5.91
N SER A 114 -14.08 2.22 -6.64
CA SER A 114 -14.34 3.29 -7.61
C SER A 114 -14.51 4.67 -6.98
N ASP A 115 -14.92 4.78 -5.72
CA ASP A 115 -14.96 6.04 -4.99
C ASP A 115 -13.57 6.44 -4.49
N VAL A 116 -12.79 5.49 -3.97
CA VAL A 116 -11.38 5.74 -3.59
C VAL A 116 -10.52 5.98 -4.84
N THR A 117 -10.62 5.12 -5.84
CA THR A 117 -10.01 5.34 -7.15
C THR A 117 -10.63 6.52 -7.87
N GLY A 118 -11.88 6.93 -7.60
CA GLY A 118 -12.48 8.14 -8.18
C GLY A 118 -11.91 9.42 -7.57
N LEU A 119 -11.61 9.38 -6.26
CA LEU A 119 -10.87 10.43 -5.57
C LEU A 119 -9.37 10.42 -5.88
N LEU A 120 -8.85 9.30 -6.39
CA LEU A 120 -7.52 9.21 -7.02
C LEU A 120 -7.57 9.46 -8.54
N ASP A 121 -8.68 9.28 -9.26
CA ASP A 121 -8.85 9.41 -10.72
C ASP A 121 -9.23 10.84 -11.11
N GLU A 122 -9.83 11.60 -10.20
CA GLU A 122 -9.90 13.06 -10.31
C GLU A 122 -8.51 13.72 -10.14
N VAL A 123 -7.50 12.98 -9.64
CA VAL A 123 -6.12 13.46 -9.50
C VAL A 123 -5.10 12.65 -10.34
N VAL A 124 -5.49 11.53 -10.96
CA VAL A 124 -4.59 10.66 -11.76
C VAL A 124 -5.11 10.44 -13.19
N GLY A 125 -6.34 10.84 -13.51
CA GLY A 125 -6.85 10.97 -14.89
C GLY A 125 -6.35 12.24 -15.62
N GLU A 126 -5.73 13.18 -14.89
CA GLU A 126 -4.92 14.28 -15.40
C GLU A 126 -3.53 14.08 -14.77
N VAL A 127 -2.42 13.68 -15.40
CA VAL A 127 -1.78 14.25 -16.58
C VAL A 127 -0.60 13.30 -16.95
N ASP A 128 -0.87 12.11 -17.49
CA ASP A 128 0.19 11.22 -17.98
C ASP A 128 0.68 11.69 -19.36
N GLY A 129 1.50 12.75 -19.33
CA GLY A 129 2.02 13.41 -20.53
C GLY A 129 2.15 14.91 -20.40
N LEU A 130 2.22 15.47 -19.19
CA LEU A 130 2.46 16.90 -19.01
C LEU A 130 3.79 17.30 -19.65
N LEU A 131 3.68 17.85 -20.85
CA LEU A 131 4.70 18.66 -21.44
C LEU A 131 4.67 20.02 -20.75
N GLY A 132 5.85 20.63 -20.65
CA GLY A 132 6.09 21.84 -19.89
C GLY A 132 5.05 22.94 -20.07
N SER A 133 4.86 23.71 -19.01
CA SER A 133 4.03 24.92 -19.06
C SER A 133 4.84 26.10 -19.58
N ILE A 134 4.31 26.80 -20.58
CA ILE A 134 4.81 28.14 -20.97
C ILE A 134 3.82 29.19 -20.44
N THR A 135 4.35 30.28 -19.89
CA THR A 135 3.54 31.44 -19.51
C THR A 135 3.55 32.40 -20.68
N GLN A 136 2.42 32.51 -21.38
CA GLN A 136 2.27 33.37 -22.55
C GLN A 136 1.30 34.51 -22.25
N GLY A 137 1.83 35.73 -22.14
CA GLY A 137 1.02 36.94 -21.97
C GLY A 137 0.15 36.96 -20.70
N GLY A 138 0.65 36.40 -19.59
CA GLY A 138 -0.07 36.33 -18.31
C GLY A 138 -0.94 35.07 -18.13
N ASN A 139 -1.17 34.30 -19.20
CA ASN A 139 -1.89 33.04 -19.15
C ASN A 139 -0.92 31.86 -19.06
N ASN A 140 -1.25 30.87 -18.23
CA ASN A 140 -0.49 29.63 -18.15
C ASN A 140 -1.00 28.66 -19.22
N VAL A 141 -0.12 28.26 -20.13
CA VAL A 141 -0.43 27.31 -21.20
C VAL A 141 0.34 26.02 -20.93
N ARG A 142 -0.38 24.90 -20.86
CA ARG A 142 0.20 23.55 -20.68
C ARG A 142 0.04 22.77 -21.97
N PHE A 143 1.02 21.95 -22.32
CA PHE A 143 0.92 21.03 -23.44
C PHE A 143 0.86 19.60 -22.90
N VAL A 144 0.07 18.74 -23.52
CA VAL A 144 -0.03 17.32 -23.18
C VAL A 144 0.03 16.51 -24.46
N VAL A 145 0.67 15.36 -24.45
CA VAL A 145 0.55 14.38 -25.55
C VAL A 145 -0.31 13.24 -25.09
N ASP A 146 -1.36 12.90 -25.83
CA ASP A 146 -2.18 11.73 -25.55
C ASP A 146 -1.52 10.42 -26.03
N ASN A 147 -2.11 9.28 -25.68
CA ASN A 147 -1.60 7.95 -26.05
C ASN A 147 -1.60 7.71 -27.57
N LEU A 148 -2.32 8.52 -28.34
CA LEU A 148 -2.42 8.49 -29.81
C LEU A 148 -1.45 9.48 -30.48
N GLY A 149 -0.71 10.27 -29.71
CA GLY A 149 0.25 11.24 -30.21
C GLY A 149 -0.30 12.65 -30.45
N ASN A 150 -1.57 12.92 -30.18
CA ASN A 150 -2.12 14.26 -30.35
C ASN A 150 -1.58 15.19 -29.26
N ILE A 151 -1.19 16.39 -29.66
CA ILE A 151 -0.73 17.44 -28.76
C ILE A 151 -1.94 18.29 -28.39
N VAL A 152 -2.30 18.27 -27.12
CA VAL A 152 -3.37 19.08 -26.53
C VAL A 152 -2.74 20.27 -25.83
N GLN A 153 -3.26 21.46 -26.12
CA GLN A 153 -2.89 22.69 -25.43
C GLN A 153 -4.01 23.09 -24.48
N THR A 154 -3.70 23.26 -23.20
CA THR A 154 -4.64 23.73 -22.18
C THR A 154 -4.26 25.13 -21.71
N ALA A 155 -5.14 26.11 -21.93
CA ALA A 155 -4.97 27.47 -21.45
C ALA A 155 -5.71 27.70 -20.13
N ASN A 156 -5.04 28.32 -19.14
CA ASN A 156 -5.60 28.68 -17.83
C ASN A 156 -6.33 27.54 -17.09
N ASN A 157 -5.93 26.29 -17.34
CA ASN A 157 -6.56 25.11 -16.76
C ASN A 157 -8.08 25.00 -17.03
N SER A 158 -8.57 25.54 -18.16
CA SER A 158 -10.00 25.55 -18.48
C SER A 158 -10.33 25.20 -19.94
N THR A 159 -9.46 25.51 -20.90
CA THR A 159 -9.73 25.27 -22.33
C THR A 159 -8.66 24.37 -22.93
N SER A 160 -9.03 23.13 -23.30
CA SER A 160 -8.15 22.16 -23.96
C SER A 160 -8.47 22.05 -25.46
N THR A 161 -7.49 22.32 -26.32
CA THR A 161 -7.62 22.21 -27.78
C THR A 161 -6.49 21.39 -28.36
N ILE A 162 -6.80 20.50 -29.32
CA ILE A 162 -5.76 19.76 -30.05
C ILE A 162 -5.08 20.71 -31.04
N VAL A 163 -3.77 20.89 -30.88
CA VAL A 163 -2.95 21.81 -31.68
C VAL A 163 -2.03 21.11 -32.68
N GLY A 164 -2.00 19.78 -32.66
CA GLY A 164 -1.20 19.00 -33.60
C GLY A 164 -0.99 17.56 -33.17
N ASN A 165 0.00 16.91 -33.75
CA ASN A 165 0.46 15.56 -33.39
C ASN A 165 1.99 15.53 -33.30
N TYR A 166 2.54 14.82 -32.32
CA TYR A 166 3.99 14.79 -32.08
C TYR A 166 4.79 14.36 -33.33
N ALA A 167 4.27 13.44 -34.13
CA ALA A 167 4.96 12.92 -35.31
C ALA A 167 5.09 13.95 -36.44
N GLN A 168 4.18 14.93 -36.48
CA GLN A 168 4.16 15.98 -37.51
C GLN A 168 4.76 17.30 -37.00
N ASN A 169 4.57 17.60 -35.72
CA ASN A 169 4.89 18.89 -35.14
C ASN A 169 6.17 18.90 -34.27
N MET A 170 6.73 17.74 -33.94
CA MET A 170 8.01 17.62 -33.27
C MET A 170 9.06 16.98 -34.17
N THR A 171 10.33 17.35 -33.99
CA THR A 171 11.45 16.81 -34.77
C THR A 171 12.25 15.85 -33.91
N PHE A 172 12.40 14.60 -34.34
CA PHE A 172 13.22 13.61 -33.65
C PHE A 172 14.70 14.03 -33.63
N THR A 173 15.35 14.00 -32.46
CA THR A 173 16.75 14.46 -32.32
C THR A 173 17.78 13.39 -32.70
N GLY A 174 17.36 12.14 -32.81
CA GLY A 174 18.25 10.98 -33.01
C GLY A 174 18.49 10.18 -31.74
N ASP A 175 18.13 10.70 -30.56
CA ASP A 175 18.36 10.02 -29.29
C ASP A 175 17.24 9.03 -28.99
N SER A 176 17.61 7.74 -28.90
CA SER A 176 16.71 6.67 -28.50
C SER A 176 17.33 5.80 -27.42
N LYS A 177 16.62 5.60 -26.31
CA LYS A 177 17.06 4.79 -25.16
C LYS A 177 16.02 3.74 -24.84
N SER A 178 16.44 2.47 -24.78
CA SER A 178 15.58 1.40 -24.26
C SER A 178 15.58 1.46 -22.73
N ILE A 179 14.41 1.60 -22.12
CA ILE A 179 14.24 1.74 -20.66
C ILE A 179 14.03 0.36 -19.98
N GLY A 180 14.01 -0.73 -20.75
CA GLY A 180 13.62 -2.04 -20.24
C GLY A 180 12.10 -2.25 -20.28
N SER A 181 11.65 -3.48 -20.03
CA SER A 181 10.22 -3.87 -20.10
C SER A 181 9.53 -3.64 -21.45
N GLY A 182 10.30 -3.44 -22.53
CA GLY A 182 9.76 -3.11 -23.85
C GLY A 182 9.37 -1.64 -24.04
N LEU A 183 9.81 -0.75 -23.14
CA LEU A 183 9.64 0.68 -23.25
C LEU A 183 10.84 1.31 -23.98
N THR A 184 10.56 2.20 -24.93
CA THR A 184 11.59 2.93 -25.69
C THR A 184 11.36 4.42 -25.52
N GLN A 185 12.34 5.13 -24.94
CA GLN A 185 12.36 6.59 -24.92
C GLN A 185 12.97 7.13 -26.21
N LYS A 186 12.35 8.17 -26.77
CA LYS A 186 12.87 8.94 -27.89
C LYS A 186 12.78 10.42 -27.57
N THR A 187 13.83 11.17 -27.91
CA THR A 187 13.87 12.62 -27.67
C THR A 187 13.48 13.38 -28.93
N TYR A 188 12.64 14.40 -28.75
CA TYR A 188 12.12 15.25 -29.80
C TYR A 188 12.32 16.72 -29.45
N SER A 189 12.51 17.58 -30.45
CA SER A 189 12.51 19.03 -30.30
C SER A 189 11.13 19.58 -30.63
N TYR A 190 10.61 20.46 -29.78
CA TYR A 190 9.33 21.13 -30.00
C TYR A 190 9.47 22.64 -29.93
N SER A 191 9.36 23.30 -31.09
CA SER A 191 9.64 24.74 -31.24
C SER A 191 8.81 25.64 -30.33
N PRO A 192 7.50 25.38 -30.08
CA PRO A 192 6.70 26.20 -29.16
C PRO A 192 7.19 26.18 -27.70
N LEU A 193 7.80 25.06 -27.27
CA LEU A 193 8.36 24.92 -25.92
C LEU A 193 9.83 25.34 -25.82
N LYS A 194 10.50 25.57 -26.96
CA LYS A 194 11.96 25.80 -27.06
C LYS A 194 12.80 24.84 -26.20
N SER A 195 12.30 23.63 -26.03
CA SER A 195 12.84 22.61 -25.14
C SER A 195 12.79 21.25 -25.83
N LEU A 196 13.63 20.33 -25.36
CA LEU A 196 13.57 18.93 -25.77
C LEU A 196 12.47 18.20 -24.99
N VAL A 197 11.85 17.22 -25.62
CA VAL A 197 10.74 16.42 -25.10
C VAL A 197 11.13 14.96 -25.20
N ASP A 198 11.17 14.26 -24.08
CA ASP A 198 11.36 12.82 -24.01
C ASP A 198 10.02 12.12 -24.02
N ILE A 199 9.78 11.29 -25.03
CA ILE A 199 8.55 10.50 -25.19
C ILE A 199 8.88 9.02 -25.04
N VAL A 200 8.17 8.34 -24.14
CA VAL A 200 8.28 6.91 -23.87
C VAL A 200 7.19 6.16 -24.62
N PHE A 201 7.59 5.16 -25.41
CA PHE A 201 6.70 4.31 -26.20
C PHE A 201 6.70 2.88 -25.64
N ASN A 202 5.54 2.21 -25.70
CA ASN A 202 5.46 0.77 -25.47
C ASN A 202 5.81 -0.04 -26.73
N LYS A 203 5.82 -1.38 -26.62
CA LYS A 203 6.07 -2.28 -27.75
C LYS A 203 5.06 -2.15 -28.89
N ALA A 204 3.85 -1.66 -28.61
CA ALA A 204 2.80 -1.42 -29.59
C ALA A 204 2.92 -0.04 -30.28
N GLY A 205 3.92 0.78 -29.91
CA GLY A 205 4.12 2.11 -30.46
C GLY A 205 3.21 3.19 -29.88
N GLN A 206 2.46 2.88 -28.82
CA GLN A 206 1.65 3.87 -28.10
C GLN A 206 2.53 4.67 -27.15
N ILE A 207 2.16 5.93 -26.95
CA ILE A 207 2.84 6.80 -25.99
C ILE A 207 2.35 6.45 -24.60
N VAL A 208 3.31 6.26 -23.69
CA VAL A 208 3.07 5.96 -22.28
C VAL A 208 3.45 7.14 -21.41
N GLN A 209 4.38 7.98 -21.85
CA GLN A 209 4.78 9.15 -21.08
C GLN A 209 5.43 10.19 -22.00
N ALA A 210 5.24 11.47 -21.70
CA ALA A 210 5.95 12.54 -22.36
C ALA A 210 6.40 13.58 -21.33
N THR A 211 7.68 13.94 -21.33
CA THR A 211 8.26 14.89 -20.36
C THR A 211 9.14 15.92 -21.07
N VAL A 212 9.14 17.16 -20.59
CA VAL A 212 10.08 18.18 -21.10
C VAL A 212 11.40 18.13 -20.35
N GLN A 213 12.49 18.19 -21.09
CA GLN A 213 13.78 18.53 -20.53
C GLN A 213 13.77 20.03 -20.24
N LYS A 214 13.68 20.40 -18.95
CA LYS A 214 13.70 21.81 -18.55
C LYS A 214 15.04 22.42 -18.98
N SER A 215 15.02 23.47 -19.80
CA SER A 215 16.21 24.24 -20.14
C SER A 215 16.76 24.91 -18.87
N GLY A 216 17.71 24.26 -18.21
CA GLY A 216 18.25 24.72 -16.92
C GLY A 216 18.54 23.64 -15.88
N SER A 217 18.55 22.34 -16.22
CA SER A 217 19.26 21.34 -15.41
C SER A 217 20.39 20.78 -16.23
N GLY A 218 21.61 21.13 -15.83
CA GLY A 218 22.82 20.51 -16.34
C GLY A 218 22.68 19.00 -16.30
N SER A 219 23.14 18.39 -17.39
CA SER A 219 23.56 17.01 -17.43
C SER A 219 24.49 16.75 -16.24
N SER A 220 23.98 16.15 -15.17
CA SER A 220 24.81 15.32 -14.30
C SER A 220 24.68 13.90 -14.82
N SER A 221 25.45 13.65 -15.87
CA SER A 221 25.98 12.34 -16.18
C SER A 221 26.62 11.76 -14.91
N SER A 222 25.90 10.91 -14.18
CA SER A 222 26.56 9.86 -13.41
C SER A 222 26.95 8.78 -14.40
N SER A 223 28.04 9.04 -15.12
CA SER A 223 28.93 8.00 -15.60
C SER A 223 29.26 7.11 -14.41
N ALA A 224 28.68 5.91 -14.38
CA ALA A 224 29.26 4.83 -13.62
C ALA A 224 30.59 4.50 -14.29
N SER A 225 31.64 5.18 -13.83
CA SER A 225 33.02 4.77 -13.99
C SER A 225 33.17 3.40 -13.32
N GLY A 226 32.90 2.35 -14.09
CA GLY A 226 33.38 1.01 -13.80
C GLY A 226 34.90 1.05 -13.87
N SER A 227 35.53 1.04 -12.71
CA SER A 227 36.95 0.84 -12.53
C SER A 227 37.40 -0.42 -13.28
N ALA A 228 38.02 -0.23 -14.43
CA ALA A 228 38.80 -1.26 -15.09
C ALA A 228 40.07 -1.49 -14.27
N THR A 229 40.12 -2.60 -13.54
CA THR A 229 41.37 -3.17 -13.03
C THR A 229 42.22 -3.57 -14.22
N ALA A 230 43.24 -2.76 -14.50
CA ALA A 230 44.30 -3.10 -15.45
C ALA A 230 45.13 -4.26 -14.89
N SER A 231 44.88 -5.47 -15.39
CA SER A 231 45.88 -6.54 -15.39
C SER A 231 46.82 -6.31 -16.57
N ARG A 232 48.12 -6.30 -16.27
CA ARG A 232 49.22 -5.97 -17.17
C ARG A 232 49.51 -7.17 -18.08
N SER A 233 49.57 -6.95 -19.38
CA SER A 233 50.36 -7.79 -20.30
C SER A 233 51.08 -6.88 -21.29
N ALA A 234 52.40 -6.99 -21.28
CA ALA A 234 53.32 -6.15 -22.02
C ALA A 234 53.39 -6.50 -23.51
N THR A 235 53.45 -5.44 -24.31
CA THR A 235 54.34 -5.19 -25.45
C THR A 235 55.16 -6.36 -26.02
N ALA A 236 55.05 -6.61 -27.33
CA ALA A 236 56.19 -6.57 -28.26
C ALA A 236 55.73 -6.63 -29.73
N SER A 237 56.39 -5.80 -30.53
CA SER A 237 56.14 -5.49 -31.93
C SER A 237 56.61 -6.57 -32.92
N ALA A 238 55.94 -6.57 -34.07
CA ALA A 238 56.45 -6.69 -35.45
C ALA A 238 57.48 -7.79 -35.82
N SER A 239 57.16 -8.60 -36.83
CA SER A 239 57.83 -8.52 -38.15
C SER A 239 57.27 -9.54 -39.17
N THR A 240 57.21 -9.06 -40.41
CA THR A 240 57.07 -9.73 -41.71
C THR A 240 57.87 -11.02 -41.90
N ALA A 241 57.32 -12.00 -42.65
CA ALA A 241 57.95 -12.61 -43.85
C ALA A 241 57.15 -13.82 -44.41
N THR A 242 56.73 -13.67 -45.67
CA THR A 242 56.70 -14.65 -46.80
C THR A 242 56.76 -16.17 -46.55
N GLY A 243 55.94 -16.94 -47.29
CA GLY A 243 56.34 -18.27 -47.77
C GLY A 243 55.22 -19.19 -48.24
N LEU A 244 55.26 -19.59 -49.52
CA LEU A 244 54.42 -20.56 -50.23
C LEU A 244 54.65 -22.04 -49.80
N GLY A 245 53.70 -22.92 -50.16
CA GLY A 245 53.93 -24.34 -50.53
C GLY A 245 53.08 -25.34 -49.74
N SER A 246 52.00 -25.91 -50.29
CA SER A 246 51.93 -27.11 -51.16
C SER A 246 52.40 -28.40 -50.47
N THR A 247 51.44 -29.29 -50.15
CA THR A 247 51.21 -30.63 -50.72
C THR A 247 50.00 -31.26 -50.05
#